data_AF-A0A8S2QT72-F1
#
_entry.id   AF-A0A8S2QT72-F1
#
_cell.length_a   1.000
_cell.length_b   1.000
_cell.length_c   1.000
_cell.angle_alpha   90.00
_cell.angle_beta   90.00
_cell.angle_gamma   90.00
#
_symmetry.space_group_name_H-M   'P 1'
#
loop_
_entity.id
_entity.type
_entity.pdbx_description
1 polymer ?
#
loop_
_entity_poly.entity_id
_entity_poly.type
_entity_poly.pdbx_seq_one_letter_code
_entity_poly.pdbx_strand_id
1 'polypeptide(L)'
;MELANSNKEIASCVKAAVRIRPLSNNEKQDLCQTCVDVQRATNEIILANSTAFTFDHVFLPETNQEDIYRECVYDMIEGCFQGYSASILAYGQTGSGKTFTMGSGIEYMNPSEEGILPRAIIHIFQRCASYER
;
A
#
# COMPACT_ATOMS: atom_id res chain seq x y z
N MET A 1 6.10 -20.47 31.51
CA MET A 1 5.05 -19.87 30.66
C MET A 1 5.33 -18.38 30.63
N GLU A 2 6.42 -18.02 29.96
CA GLU A 2 6.87 -16.62 29.85
C GLU A 2 6.03 -15.93 28.80
N LEU A 3 5.37 -14.86 29.23
CA LEU A 3 4.65 -13.94 28.37
C LEU A 3 5.66 -13.29 27.44
N ALA A 4 5.63 -13.67 26.17
CA ALA A 4 6.35 -12.98 25.10
C ALA A 4 5.79 -11.55 25.04
N ASN A 5 6.52 -10.64 25.67
CA ASN A 5 6.31 -9.21 25.53
C ASN A 5 6.78 -8.83 24.12
N SER A 6 5.92 -9.05 23.12
CA SER A 6 6.13 -8.69 21.72
C SER A 6 6.00 -7.18 21.56
N ASN A 7 6.88 -6.43 22.23
CA ASN A 7 7.20 -5.07 21.83
C ASN A 7 7.96 -5.17 20.51
N LYS A 8 7.20 -5.33 19.42
CA LYS A 8 7.68 -5.13 18.06
C LYS A 8 8.08 -3.66 18.02
N GLU A 9 9.37 -3.36 18.23
CA GLU A 9 9.91 -2.03 18.00
C GLU A 9 9.38 -1.58 16.64
N ILE A 10 8.55 -0.53 16.64
CA ILE A 10 8.10 0.11 15.42
C ILE A 10 9.35 0.77 14.86
N ALA A 11 10.10 0.03 14.04
CA ALA A 11 11.30 0.51 13.41
C ALA A 11 10.96 1.82 12.70
N SER A 12 11.56 2.92 13.17
CA SER A 12 11.27 4.29 12.79
C SER A 12 11.84 4.67 11.41
N CYS A 13 12.17 3.68 10.60
CA CYS A 13 12.69 3.87 9.25
C CYS A 13 11.53 4.12 8.29
N VAL A 14 11.75 5.02 7.32
CA VAL A 14 10.82 5.22 6.21
C VAL A 14 10.72 3.91 5.44
N LYS A 15 9.50 3.37 5.35
CA LYS A 15 9.21 2.20 4.52
C LYS A 15 8.80 2.63 3.11
N ALA A 16 9.35 1.97 2.12
CA ALA A 16 9.04 2.18 0.71
C ALA A 16 8.29 0.96 0.17
N ALA A 17 7.04 1.17 -0.23
CA ALA A 17 6.25 0.19 -0.94
C ALA A 17 6.06 0.65 -2.39
N VAL A 18 6.24 -0.28 -3.33
CA VAL A 18 6.05 -0.03 -4.75
C VAL A 18 4.83 -0.81 -5.25
N ARG A 19 3.98 -0.13 -6.02
CA ARG A 19 2.79 -0.72 -6.61
C ARG A 19 2.86 -0.63 -8.13
N ILE A 20 2.79 -1.77 -8.79
CA ILE A 20 2.73 -1.87 -10.24
C ILE A 20 1.26 -1.87 -10.63
N ARG A 21 0.85 -0.91 -11.47
CA ARG A 21 -0.52 -0.87 -11.98
C ARG A 21 -0.69 -1.78 -13.21
N PRO A 22 -1.89 -2.29 -13.48
CA PRO A 22 -2.20 -2.90 -14.77
C PRO A 22 -1.97 -1.92 -15.92
N LEU A 23 -1.62 -2.48 -17.09
CA LEU A 23 -1.60 -1.73 -18.35
C LEU A 23 -3.01 -1.21 -18.66
N SER A 24 -3.09 0.06 -19.02
CA SER A 24 -4.32 0.71 -19.47
C SER A 24 -4.75 0.17 -20.84
N ASN A 25 -6.02 0.38 -21.20
CA ASN A 25 -6.53 -0.08 -22.48
C ASN A 25 -5.82 0.58 -23.67
N ASN A 26 -5.43 1.84 -23.55
CA ASN A 26 -4.67 2.55 -24.58
C ASN A 26 -3.27 1.94 -24.75
N GLU A 27 -2.57 1.65 -23.65
CA GLU A 27 -1.25 1.00 -23.70
C GLU A 27 -1.33 -0.41 -24.31
N LYS A 28 -2.41 -1.15 -24.04
CA LYS A 28 -2.66 -2.46 -24.67
C LYS A 28 -2.92 -2.32 -26.17
N GLN A 29 -3.62 -1.28 -26.61
CA GLN A 29 -3.86 -1.00 -28.03
C GLN A 29 -2.58 -0.58 -28.76
N ASP A 30 -1.72 0.18 -28.08
CA ASP A 30 -0.41 0.61 -28.57
C ASP A 30 0.66 -0.50 -28.48
N LEU A 31 0.25 -1.74 -28.16
CA LEU A 31 1.12 -2.92 -28.04
C LEU A 31 2.27 -2.76 -27.02
N CYS A 32 2.12 -1.85 -26.05
CA CYS A 32 3.08 -1.67 -24.97
C CYS A 32 3.17 -2.94 -24.12
N GLN A 33 4.39 -3.28 -23.74
CA GLN A 33 4.69 -4.43 -22.89
C GLN A 33 5.11 -3.96 -21.50
N THR A 34 4.88 -4.81 -20.51
CA THR A 34 5.38 -4.58 -19.15
C THR A 34 6.91 -4.54 -19.18
N CYS A 35 7.49 -3.46 -18.67
CA CYS A 35 8.94 -3.24 -18.64
C CYS A 35 9.60 -3.55 -17.29
N VAL A 36 8.84 -4.15 -16.38
CA VAL A 36 9.23 -4.50 -15.02
C VAL A 36 9.00 -5.99 -14.78
N ASP A 37 10.01 -6.66 -14.23
CA ASP A 37 9.90 -8.01 -13.71
C ASP A 37 10.01 -7.98 -12.19
N VAL A 38 9.37 -8.94 -11.52
CA VAL A 38 9.24 -8.93 -10.06
C VAL A 38 9.73 -10.24 -9.46
N GLN A 39 10.81 -10.15 -8.70
CA GLN A 39 11.32 -11.25 -7.90
C GLN A 39 10.66 -11.23 -6.52
N ARG A 40 9.55 -11.97 -6.37
CA ARG A 40 8.75 -12.00 -5.13
C ARG A 40 9.52 -12.47 -3.89
N ALA A 41 10.52 -13.33 -4.07
CA ALA A 41 11.29 -13.87 -2.94
C ALA A 41 12.17 -12.82 -2.25
N THR A 42 12.58 -11.78 -2.99
CA THR A 42 13.49 -10.74 -2.52
C THR A 42 12.85 -9.35 -2.47
N ASN A 43 11.55 -9.23 -2.79
CA ASN A 43 10.87 -7.93 -2.96
C ASN A 43 11.64 -6.98 -3.89
N GLU A 44 12.11 -7.53 -5.00
CA GLU A 44 12.97 -6.83 -5.95
C GLU A 44 12.25 -6.62 -7.28
N ILE A 45 12.36 -5.40 -7.81
CA ILE A 45 11.92 -5.05 -9.15
C ILE A 45 13.14 -4.99 -10.06
N ILE A 46 13.09 -5.75 -11.16
CA ILE A 46 14.09 -5.78 -12.20
C ILE A 46 13.55 -5.01 -13.41
N LEU A 47 14.25 -3.96 -13.82
CA LEU A 47 13.91 -3.18 -15.01
C LEU A 47 14.46 -3.87 -16.27
N ALA A 48 13.86 -3.55 -17.43
CA ALA A 48 14.29 -4.08 -18.74
C ALA A 48 15.79 -3.86 -19.07
N ASN A 49 16.44 -2.88 -18.44
CA ASN A 49 17.88 -2.63 -18.58
C ASN A 49 18.75 -3.45 -17.60
N SER A 50 18.20 -4.52 -16.99
CA SER A 50 18.86 -5.36 -15.97
C SER A 50 19.26 -4.63 -14.69
N THR A 51 18.69 -3.45 -14.41
CA THR A 51 18.88 -2.76 -13.13
C THR A 51 17.83 -3.26 -12.14
N ALA A 52 18.25 -3.56 -10.91
CA ALA A 52 17.35 -4.09 -9.89
C ALA A 52 17.25 -3.17 -8.66
N PHE A 53 16.05 -3.08 -8.09
CA PHE A 53 15.73 -2.24 -6.93
C PHE A 53 14.96 -3.05 -5.90
N THR A 54 15.39 -3.00 -4.64
CA THR A 54 14.73 -3.66 -3.51
C THR A 54 13.85 -2.68 -2.75
N PHE A 55 12.66 -3.12 -2.38
CA PHE A 55 11.68 -2.36 -1.59
C PHE A 55 11.20 -3.17 -0.40
N ASP A 56 10.58 -2.52 0.59
CA ASP A 56 9.98 -3.23 1.73
C ASP A 56 8.80 -4.10 1.27
N HIS A 57 7.99 -3.57 0.34
CA HIS A 57 6.85 -4.27 -0.25
C HIS A 57 6.78 -4.02 -1.76
N VAL A 58 6.52 -5.08 -2.54
CA VAL A 58 6.28 -5.00 -3.98
C VAL A 58 4.89 -5.57 -4.29
N PHE A 59 3.98 -4.71 -4.75
CA PHE A 59 2.62 -5.07 -5.11
C PHE A 59 2.48 -5.19 -6.62
N LEU A 60 1.86 -6.29 -7.04
CA LEU A 60 1.62 -6.62 -8.44
C LEU A 60 0.31 -6.01 -8.95
N PRO A 61 0.10 -5.98 -10.29
CA PRO A 61 -1.14 -5.48 -10.87
C PRO A 61 -2.42 -6.13 -10.33
N GLU A 62 -2.32 -7.39 -9.90
CA GLU A 62 -3.45 -8.17 -9.37
C GLU A 62 -3.68 -7.95 -7.87
N THR A 63 -2.77 -7.26 -7.17
CA THR A 63 -2.91 -6.99 -5.74
C THR A 63 -4.09 -6.05 -5.49
N ASN A 64 -5.02 -6.49 -4.64
CA ASN A 64 -6.20 -5.71 -4.27
C ASN A 64 -5.85 -4.58 -3.29
N GLN A 65 -6.77 -3.65 -3.11
CA GLN A 65 -6.58 -2.48 -2.25
C GLN A 65 -6.54 -2.83 -0.76
N GLU A 66 -7.22 -3.90 -0.37
CA GLU A 66 -7.29 -4.36 1.02
C GLU A 66 -5.95 -4.92 1.50
N ASP A 67 -5.26 -5.71 0.67
CA ASP A 67 -3.94 -6.27 0.95
C ASP A 67 -2.91 -5.16 1.10
N ILE A 68 -2.94 -4.16 0.21
CA ILE A 68 -2.08 -2.97 0.31
C ILE A 68 -2.33 -2.23 1.63
N TYR A 69 -3.60 -2.04 2.00
CA TYR A 69 -3.95 -1.40 3.26
C TYR A 69 -3.45 -2.20 4.47
N ARG A 70 -3.69 -3.52 4.48
CA ARG A 70 -3.31 -4.41 5.57
C ARG A 70 -1.80 -4.44 5.78
N GLU A 71 -1.02 -4.50 4.71
CA GLU A 71 0.43 -4.62 4.79
C GLU A 71 1.13 -3.30 5.09
N CYS A 72 0.67 -2.18 4.51
CA CYS A 72 1.38 -0.90 4.64
C CYS A 72 0.80 0.04 5.70
N VAL A 73 -0.52 -0.01 5.94
CA VAL A 73 -1.23 1.08 6.63
C VAL A 73 -1.80 0.65 7.98
N TYR A 74 -2.21 -0.62 8.11
CA TYR A 74 -2.84 -1.12 9.34
C TYR A 74 -1.99 -0.86 10.60
N ASP A 75 -0.73 -1.32 10.58
CA ASP A 75 0.21 -1.13 11.69
C ASP A 75 0.49 0.37 11.96
N MET A 76 0.43 1.23 10.93
CA MET A 76 0.62 2.67 11.09
C MET A 76 -0.55 3.32 11.84
N ILE A 77 -1.78 2.91 11.54
CA ILE A 77 -2.97 3.41 12.24
C ILE A 77 -2.99 2.93 13.70
N GLU A 78 -2.65 1.67 13.96
CA GLU A 78 -2.51 1.20 15.35
C GLU A 78 -1.41 1.96 16.11
N GLY A 79 -0.32 2.33 15.43
CA GLY A 79 0.71 3.21 15.99
C GLY A 79 0.18 4.61 16.35
N CYS A 80 -0.75 5.17 15.58
CA CYS A 80 -1.39 6.44 15.92
C CYS A 80 -2.14 6.38 17.26
N PHE A 81 -2.83 5.27 17.54
CA PHE A 81 -3.51 5.05 18.83
C PHE A 81 -2.55 4.86 20.00
N GLN A 82 -1.27 4.57 19.74
CA GLN A 82 -0.20 4.53 20.74
C GLN A 82 0.47 5.90 20.95
N GLY A 83 0.01 6.96 20.25
CA GLY A 83 0.53 8.32 20.37
C GLY A 83 1.63 8.67 19.35
N TYR A 84 1.90 7.81 18.36
CA TYR A 84 2.86 8.10 17.29
C TYR A 84 2.21 8.84 16.11
N SER A 85 3.00 9.62 15.38
CA SER A 85 2.53 10.24 14.13
C SER A 85 2.78 9.31 12.94
N ALA A 86 1.77 9.10 12.09
CA ALA A 86 1.89 8.37 10.84
C ALA A 86 1.78 9.32 9.64
N SER A 87 2.57 9.10 8.60
CA SER A 87 2.52 9.86 7.34
C SER A 87 2.66 8.93 6.16
N ILE A 88 1.72 9.00 5.22
CA ILE A 88 1.67 8.16 4.01
C ILE A 88 1.71 9.07 2.81
N LEU A 89 2.64 8.82 1.90
CA LEU A 89 2.83 9.59 0.68
C LEU A 89 2.70 8.66 -0.52
N ALA A 90 1.85 9.01 -1.47
CA ALA A 90 1.78 8.34 -2.76
C ALA A 90 2.62 9.12 -3.79
N TYR A 91 3.63 8.47 -4.36
CA TYR A 91 4.53 9.06 -5.36
C TYR A 91 4.45 8.32 -6.70
N GLY A 92 4.65 9.04 -7.80
CA GLY A 92 4.63 8.49 -9.15
C GLY A 92 4.20 9.51 -10.21
N GLN A 93 4.40 9.18 -11.48
CA GLN A 93 4.01 10.01 -12.62
C GLN A 93 2.48 10.20 -12.71
N THR A 94 1.99 11.20 -13.45
CA THR A 94 0.58 11.29 -13.85
C THR A 94 0.10 9.99 -14.50
N GLY A 95 -1.08 9.49 -14.12
CA GLY A 95 -1.61 8.22 -14.63
C GLY A 95 -1.04 6.94 -13.99
N SER A 96 -0.12 7.04 -13.02
CA SER A 96 0.44 5.87 -12.31
C SER A 96 -0.51 5.21 -11.29
N GLY A 97 -1.65 5.83 -10.98
CA GLY A 97 -2.62 5.28 -10.02
C GLY A 97 -2.47 5.78 -8.57
N LYS A 98 -1.80 6.92 -8.34
CA LYS A 98 -1.74 7.57 -7.01
C LYS A 98 -3.13 7.81 -6.40
N THR A 99 -4.00 8.48 -7.15
CA THR A 99 -5.38 8.80 -6.76
C THR A 99 -6.20 7.53 -6.48
N PHE A 100 -6.02 6.50 -7.31
CA PHE A 100 -6.65 5.20 -7.15
C PHE A 100 -6.17 4.50 -5.87
N THR A 101 -4.86 4.50 -5.60
CA THR A 101 -4.26 3.88 -4.41
C THR A 101 -4.71 4.59 -3.13
N MET A 102 -4.65 5.92 -3.11
CA MET A 102 -5.08 6.69 -1.94
C MET A 102 -6.60 6.71 -1.78
N GLY A 103 -7.38 6.55 -2.85
CA GLY A 103 -8.83 6.67 -2.81
C GLY A 103 -9.32 8.12 -2.67
N SER A 104 -8.52 9.11 -3.04
CA SER A 104 -8.90 10.53 -2.99
C SER A 104 -9.69 10.94 -4.23
N GLY A 105 -10.95 11.34 -4.12
CA GLY A 105 -11.70 11.94 -5.24
C GLY A 105 -12.41 10.96 -6.18
N ILE A 106 -12.80 9.79 -5.68
CA ILE A 106 -13.65 8.84 -6.41
C ILE A 106 -14.90 8.59 -5.55
N GLU A 107 -16.01 9.24 -5.91
CA GLU A 107 -17.26 9.25 -5.12
C GLU A 107 -18.04 7.94 -5.18
N TYR A 108 -17.80 7.11 -6.21
CA TYR A 108 -18.55 5.88 -6.46
C TYR A 108 -17.60 4.76 -6.89
N MET A 109 -16.87 4.19 -5.93
CA MET A 109 -16.13 2.94 -6.13
C MET A 109 -16.82 1.80 -5.41
N ASN A 110 -16.66 0.58 -5.91
CA ASN A 110 -17.10 -0.60 -5.18
C ASN A 110 -16.36 -0.64 -3.83
N PRO A 111 -16.98 -1.14 -2.73
CA PRO A 111 -16.32 -1.27 -1.43
C PRO A 111 -14.98 -2.04 -1.50
N SER A 112 -14.88 -2.99 -2.44
CA SER A 112 -13.66 -3.76 -2.68
C SER A 112 -12.53 -2.95 -3.35
N GLU A 113 -12.85 -1.83 -3.99
CA GLU A 113 -11.91 -0.98 -4.72
C GLU A 113 -11.55 0.30 -3.95
N GLU A 114 -12.22 0.56 -2.83
CA GLU A 114 -11.90 1.64 -1.91
C GLU A 114 -10.40 1.65 -1.58
N GLY A 115 -9.78 2.83 -1.71
CA GLY A 115 -8.35 3.01 -1.47
C GLY A 115 -8.00 3.13 0.02
N ILE A 116 -6.78 3.61 0.28
CA ILE A 116 -6.23 3.71 1.62
C ILE A 116 -7.03 4.67 2.52
N LEU A 117 -7.42 5.83 2.02
CA LEU A 117 -8.05 6.90 2.81
C LEU A 117 -9.41 6.49 3.41
N PRO A 118 -10.42 6.04 2.64
CA PRO A 118 -11.71 5.62 3.22
C PRO A 118 -11.54 4.48 4.23
N ARG A 119 -10.68 3.49 3.93
CA ARG A 119 -10.37 2.38 4.85
C ARG A 119 -9.73 2.86 6.15
N ALA A 120 -8.79 3.79 6.08
CA ALA A 120 -8.16 4.38 7.26
C ALA A 120 -9.17 5.11 8.14
N ILE A 121 -10.08 5.88 7.55
CA ILE A 121 -11.14 6.60 8.26
C ILE A 121 -12.06 5.60 8.99
N ILE A 122 -12.54 4.58 8.28
CA ILE A 122 -13.39 3.53 8.87
C ILE A 122 -12.66 2.83 10.03
N HIS A 123 -11.41 2.45 9.84
CA HIS A 123 -10.61 1.79 10.87
C HIS A 123 -10.47 2.68 12.11
N ILE A 124 -10.15 3.96 11.95
CA ILE A 124 -10.05 4.91 13.06
C ILE A 124 -11.38 4.98 13.84
N PHE A 125 -12.50 5.15 13.14
CA PHE A 125 -13.82 5.22 13.80
C PHE A 125 -14.20 3.91 14.51
N GLN A 126 -13.92 2.76 13.90
CA GLN A 126 -14.15 1.45 14.52
C GLN A 126 -13.31 1.27 15.79
N ARG A 127 -12.05 1.72 15.76
CA ARG A 127 -11.14 1.65 16.90
C ARG A 127 -11.58 2.55 18.04
N CYS A 128 -12.02 3.77 17.74
CA CYS A 128 -12.60 4.69 18.72
C CYS A 128 -13.86 4.10 19.38
N ALA A 129 -14.80 3.59 18.58
CA ALA A 129 -16.05 3.00 19.10
C ALA A 129 -15.83 1.75 19.96
N SER A 130 -14.74 1.01 19.71
CA SER A 130 -14.36 -0.16 20.50
C SER A 130 -13.69 0.20 21.82
N TYR A 131 -13.14 1.41 21.94
CA TYR A 131 -12.43 1.89 23.13
C TYR A 131 -13.36 2.51 24.18
N GLU A 132 -14.57 2.92 23.79
CA GLU A 132 -15.59 3.47 24.69
C GLU A 132 -16.38 2.39 25.48
N ARG A 133 -16.02 1.10 25.34
CA ARG A 133 -16.51 0.01 26.19
C ARG A 133 -15.39 -0.51 27.09
#